data_AF-A0A7J2KDX1-F1
#
_entry.id   AF-A0A7J2KDX1-F1
#
_cell.length_a   1.000
_cell.length_b   1.000
_cell.length_c   1.000
_cell.angle_alpha   90.00
_cell.angle_beta   90.00
_cell.angle_gamma   90.00
#
_symmetry.space_group_name_H-M   'P 1'
#
loop_
_entity.id
_entity.type
_entity.pdbx_description
1 polymer ?
#
loop_
_entity_poly.entity_id
_entity_poly.type
_entity_poly.pdbx_seq_one_letter_code
_entity_poly.pdbx_strand_id
1 'polypeptide(L)'
;MARSLIELGSDIVFVIGDHDDEIRVIARASSTITDDLGIHVSNDILSKLDQYYKGSGGGHPGAGGYNIPGQVELEELREKLIKLTLEALKSKGVIGQLVEIKD
;
A
#
# COMPACT_ATOMS: atom_id res chain seq x y z
N MET A 1 1.14 -14.02 -4.64
CA MET A 1 2.36 -13.32 -5.08
C MET A 1 2.86 -12.30 -4.05
N ALA A 2 2.04 -11.33 -3.59
CA ALA A 2 2.50 -10.29 -2.64
C ALA A 2 3.18 -10.81 -1.34
N ARG A 3 2.71 -11.94 -0.78
CA ARG A 3 3.32 -12.54 0.43
C ARG A 3 4.77 -12.98 0.22
N SER A 4 5.08 -13.54 -0.94
CA SER A 4 6.43 -14.05 -1.24
C SER A 4 7.46 -12.93 -1.27
N LEU A 5 7.08 -11.72 -1.67
CA LEU A 5 7.98 -10.55 -1.64
C LEU A 5 8.29 -10.10 -0.19
N ILE A 6 7.34 -10.23 0.73
CA ILE A 6 7.60 -10.01 2.17
C ILE A 6 8.57 -11.08 2.70
N GLU A 7 8.38 -12.34 2.33
CA GLU A 7 9.27 -13.45 2.73
C GLU A 7 10.69 -13.29 2.16
N LEU A 8 10.85 -12.57 1.04
CA LEU A 8 12.16 -12.18 0.48
C LEU A 8 12.82 -10.98 1.18
N GLY A 9 12.13 -10.36 2.15
CA GLY A 9 12.67 -9.26 2.96
C GLY A 9 12.09 -7.88 2.67
N SER A 10 11.00 -7.78 1.91
CA SER A 10 10.30 -6.49 1.75
C SER A 10 9.50 -6.15 3.01
N ASP A 11 9.50 -4.88 3.42
CA ASP A 11 8.72 -4.43 4.57
C ASP A 11 7.26 -4.18 4.22
N ILE A 12 6.99 -3.53 3.09
CA ILE A 12 5.64 -3.29 2.57
C ILE A 12 5.66 -3.58 1.07
N VAL A 13 4.62 -4.29 0.61
CA VAL A 13 4.45 -4.64 -0.81
C VAL A 13 3.06 -4.25 -1.24
N PHE A 14 2.97 -3.54 -2.37
CA PHE A 14 1.73 -3.29 -3.10
C PHE A 14 1.78 -4.02 -4.43
N VAL A 15 0.70 -4.72 -4.77
CA VAL A 15 0.48 -5.30 -6.10
C VAL A 15 -0.78 -4.67 -6.65
N ILE A 16 -0.66 -4.06 -7.82
CA ILE A 16 -1.75 -3.38 -8.52
C ILE A 16 -2.08 -4.19 -9.77
N GLY A 17 -3.36 -4.44 -10.01
CA GLY A 17 -3.82 -5.12 -11.21
C GLY A 17 -5.20 -4.67 -11.63
N ASP A 18 -5.49 -4.83 -12.91
CA ASP A 18 -6.82 -4.64 -13.48
C ASP A 18 -7.64 -5.93 -13.32
N HIS A 19 -8.92 -5.79 -13.00
CA HIS A 19 -9.87 -6.89 -12.86
C HIS A 19 -11.28 -6.40 -13.22
N ASP A 20 -11.87 -6.90 -14.31
CA ASP A 20 -13.30 -6.71 -14.65
C ASP A 20 -13.83 -5.27 -14.41
N ASP A 21 -13.15 -4.28 -15.00
CA ASP A 21 -13.45 -2.84 -14.90
C ASP A 21 -13.17 -2.19 -13.53
N GLU A 22 -12.39 -2.82 -12.66
CA GLU A 22 -11.83 -2.22 -11.44
C GLU A 22 -10.30 -2.36 -11.35
N ILE A 23 -9.65 -1.35 -10.79
CA ILE A 23 -8.26 -1.45 -10.37
C ILE A 23 -8.22 -1.96 -8.94
N ARG A 24 -7.55 -3.09 -8.73
CA ARG A 24 -7.34 -3.71 -7.42
C ARG A 24 -5.93 -3.49 -6.92
N VAL A 25 -5.81 -2.96 -5.71
CA VAL A 25 -4.57 -2.85 -4.94
C VAL A 25 -4.57 -3.89 -3.84
N ILE A 26 -3.55 -4.74 -3.79
CA ILE A 26 -3.30 -5.68 -2.69
C ILE A 26 -2.06 -5.25 -1.93
N ALA A 27 -2.19 -5.04 -0.62
CA ALA A 27 -1.08 -4.70 0.26
C ALA A 27 -0.73 -5.85 1.20
N ARG A 28 0.57 -5.99 1.47
CA ARG A 28 1.12 -6.83 2.53
C ARG A 28 2.19 -6.06 3.29
N ALA A 29 2.32 -6.35 4.58
CA ALA A 29 3.37 -5.82 5.43
C ALA A 29 4.05 -6.92 6.24
N SER A 30 5.33 -6.69 6.55
CA SER A 30 6.11 -7.49 7.50
C SER A 30 5.65 -7.26 8.93
N SER A 31 6.04 -8.16 9.84
CA SER A 31 5.79 -7.99 11.28
C SER A 31 6.51 -6.76 11.84
N THR A 32 7.63 -6.33 11.26
CA THR A 32 8.30 -5.09 11.69
C THR A 32 7.42 -3.87 11.46
N ILE A 33 6.67 -3.83 10.35
CA ILE A 33 5.73 -2.75 10.08
C ILE A 33 4.53 -2.82 11.03
N THR A 34 3.96 -4.00 11.26
CA THR A 34 2.74 -4.13 12.06
C THR A 34 3.00 -4.12 13.56
N ASP A 35 3.95 -4.91 14.03
CA ASP A 35 4.14 -5.23 15.44
C ASP A 35 5.13 -4.25 16.09
N ASP A 36 6.24 -3.95 15.40
CA ASP A 36 7.28 -3.05 15.94
C ASP A 36 6.91 -1.57 15.73
N LEU A 37 6.46 -1.20 14.52
CA LEU A 37 6.07 0.18 14.21
C LEU A 37 4.59 0.47 14.49
N GLY A 38 3.75 -0.55 14.67
CA GLY A 38 2.32 -0.36 14.92
C GLY A 38 1.60 0.31 13.74
N ILE A 39 2.00 0.02 12.49
CA ILE A 39 1.38 0.54 11.27
C ILE A 39 0.46 -0.54 10.69
N HIS A 40 -0.80 -0.19 10.48
CA HIS A 40 -1.80 -1.07 9.87
C HIS A 40 -1.97 -0.70 8.39
N VAL A 41 -1.49 -1.52 7.46
CA VAL A 41 -1.50 -1.16 6.03
C VAL A 41 -2.91 -0.96 5.47
N SER A 42 -3.91 -1.67 6.02
CA SER A 42 -5.30 -1.48 5.61
C SER A 42 -5.82 -0.10 5.96
N ASN A 43 -5.57 0.38 7.19
CA ASN A 43 -6.21 1.59 7.73
C ASN A 43 -5.34 2.84 7.56
N ASP A 44 -4.04 2.71 7.81
CA ASP A 44 -3.10 3.83 7.81
C ASP A 44 -2.64 4.22 6.41
N ILE A 45 -2.83 3.34 5.42
CA ILE A 45 -2.43 3.55 4.03
C ILE A 45 -3.62 3.35 3.09
N LEU A 46 -4.16 2.12 2.95
CA LEU A 46 -5.15 1.82 1.92
C LEU A 46 -6.46 2.60 2.10
N SER A 47 -7.03 2.67 3.30
CA SER A 47 -8.25 3.46 3.55
C SER A 47 -8.09 4.95 3.23
N LYS A 48 -6.87 5.49 3.26
CA LYS A 48 -6.64 6.90 2.89
C LYS A 48 -6.76 7.14 1.39
N LEU A 49 -6.83 6.09 0.57
CA LEU A 49 -7.15 6.22 -0.85
C LEU A 49 -8.58 6.73 -1.09
N ASP A 50 -9.49 6.62 -0.10
CA ASP A 50 -10.84 7.20 -0.14
C ASP A 50 -10.82 8.73 -0.40
N GLN A 51 -9.72 9.40 -0.06
CA GLN A 51 -9.53 10.84 -0.30
C GLN A 51 -9.33 11.18 -1.78
N TYR A 52 -8.94 10.20 -2.60
CA TYR A 52 -8.55 10.38 -4.00
C TYR A 52 -9.48 9.62 -4.95
N TYR A 53 -9.97 8.45 -4.53
CA TYR A 53 -10.72 7.52 -5.37
C TYR A 53 -12.02 7.11 -4.67
N LYS A 54 -13.09 6.94 -5.46
CA LYS A 54 -14.37 6.40 -4.97
C LYS A 54 -14.31 4.87 -4.92
N GLY A 55 -13.49 4.33 -4.03
CA GLY A 55 -13.27 2.91 -3.91
C GLY A 55 -13.87 2.31 -2.65
N SER A 56 -13.47 1.07 -2.40
CA SER A 56 -13.73 0.41 -1.13
C SER A 56 -12.58 -0.53 -0.82
N GLY A 57 -12.27 -0.68 0.47
CA GLY A 57 -11.21 -1.58 0.89
C GLY A 57 -11.31 -1.94 2.35
N GLY A 58 -10.44 -2.86 2.75
CA GLY A 58 -10.38 -3.37 4.11
C GLY A 58 -9.29 -4.41 4.27
N GLY A 59 -9.22 -5.00 5.46
CA GLY A 59 -8.26 -6.04 5.77
C GLY A 59 -7.87 -6.08 7.24
N HIS A 60 -6.72 -6.68 7.48
CA HIS A 60 -6.05 -6.81 8.76
C HIS A 60 -4.78 -5.95 8.79
N PRO A 61 -4.18 -5.71 9.97
CA PRO A 61 -2.99 -4.88 10.11
C PRO A 61 -1.87 -5.14 9.09
N GLY A 62 -1.55 -6.40 8.80
CA GLY A 62 -0.48 -6.79 7.86
C GLY A 62 -0.94 -7.10 6.44
N ALA A 63 -2.24 -6.97 6.13
CA ALA A 63 -2.77 -7.35 4.83
C ALA A 63 -4.08 -6.64 4.52
N GLY A 64 -4.16 -6.00 3.37
CA GLY A 64 -5.40 -5.35 2.93
C GLY A 64 -5.57 -5.36 1.43
N GLY A 65 -6.78 -4.99 1.02
CA GLY A 65 -7.13 -4.77 -0.38
C GLY A 65 -7.95 -3.51 -0.52
N TYR A 66 -7.81 -2.84 -1.66
CA TYR A 66 -8.60 -1.68 -2.04
C TYR A 66 -8.95 -1.77 -3.52
N ASN A 67 -10.24 -1.68 -3.84
CA ASN A 67 -10.74 -1.72 -5.21
C ASN A 67 -11.22 -0.32 -5.61
N ILE A 68 -10.82 0.11 -6.81
CA ILE A 68 -11.20 1.38 -7.43
C ILE A 68 -12.04 1.05 -8.66
N PRO A 69 -13.33 1.44 -8.69
CA PRO A 69 -14.16 1.27 -9.87
C PRO A 69 -13.64 2.09 -11.05
N GLY A 70 -13.66 1.48 -12.23
CA GLY A 70 -13.18 2.08 -13.47
C GLY A 70 -11.66 2.06 -13.59
N GLN A 71 -11.19 2.77 -14.62
CA GLN A 71 -9.78 2.90 -14.94
C GLN A 71 -9.17 4.10 -14.21
N VAL A 72 -7.91 3.96 -13.77
CA VAL A 72 -7.11 5.07 -13.22
C VAL A 72 -5.72 5.07 -13.82
N GLU A 73 -5.10 6.24 -13.86
CA GLU A 73 -3.70 6.36 -14.24
C GLU A 73 -2.81 5.69 -13.19
N LEU A 74 -2.15 4.59 -13.58
CA LEU A 74 -1.37 3.75 -12.65
C LEU A 74 -0.21 4.52 -12.00
N GLU A 75 0.41 5.45 -12.73
CA GLU A 75 1.49 6.27 -12.19
C GLU A 75 0.98 7.20 -11.09
N GLU A 76 -0.20 7.80 -11.26
CA GLU A 76 -0.79 8.63 -10.20
C GLU A 76 -1.12 7.78 -8.96
N LEU A 77 -1.74 6.61 -9.15
CA LEU A 77 -2.05 5.70 -8.05
C LEU A 77 -0.79 5.28 -7.28
N ARG A 78 0.28 4.97 -8.02
CA ARG A 78 1.59 4.66 -7.46
C ARG A 78 2.14 5.82 -6.64
N GLU A 79 2.12 7.04 -7.16
CA GLU A 79 2.57 8.23 -6.43
C GLU A 79 1.77 8.44 -5.13
N LYS A 80 0.44 8.23 -5.15
CA LYS A 80 -0.39 8.33 -3.94
C LYS A 80 -0.01 7.26 -2.92
N LEU A 81 0.18 6.00 -3.34
CA LEU A 81 0.58 4.92 -2.45
C LEU A 81 1.93 5.19 -1.79
N ILE A 82 2.91 5.68 -2.56
CA ILE A 82 4.23 6.08 -2.02
C ILE A 82 4.06 7.21 -1.01
N LYS A 83 3.31 8.27 -1.36
CA LYS A 83 3.07 9.41 -0.47
C LYS A 83 2.46 8.97 0.86
N LEU A 84 1.36 8.21 0.81
CA LEU A 84 0.64 7.74 2.00
C LEU A 84 1.52 6.82 2.87
N THR A 85 2.35 5.98 2.23
CA THR A 85 3.30 5.12 2.93
C THR A 85 4.36 5.95 3.65
N LEU A 86 4.94 6.96 3.00
CA LEU A 86 5.91 7.87 3.62
C LEU A 86 5.32 8.66 4.78
N GLU A 87 4.06 9.10 4.67
CA GLU A 87 3.34 9.75 5.76
C GLU A 87 3.16 8.82 6.96
N ALA A 88 2.76 7.56 6.71
CA ALA A 88 2.62 6.55 7.77
C ALA A 88 3.96 6.28 8.47
N LEU A 89 5.05 6.11 7.72
CA LEU A 89 6.39 5.90 8.27
C LEU A 89 6.89 7.11 9.07
N LYS A 90 6.73 8.33 8.54
CA LYS A 90 7.09 9.57 9.24
C LYS A 90 6.34 9.74 10.56
N SER A 91 5.08 9.32 10.63
CA SER A 91 4.28 9.37 11.86
C SER A 91 4.87 8.50 12.99
N LYS A 92 5.71 7.52 12.65
CA LYS A 92 6.45 6.66 13.58
C LYS A 92 7.91 7.08 13.78
N GLY A 93 8.29 8.26 13.30
CA GLY A 93 9.66 8.78 13.43
C GLY A 93 10.66 8.16 12.45
N VAL A 94 10.20 7.38 11.47
CA VAL A 94 11.06 6.83 10.42
C VAL A 94 11.35 7.94 9.39
N ILE A 95 12.63 8.29 9.25
CA ILE A 95 13.11 9.29 8.29
C ILE A 95 13.91 8.55 7.22
N GLY A 96 13.62 8.85 5.95
CA GLY A 96 14.31 8.22 4.83
C GLY A 96 14.17 9.04 3.55
N GLN A 97 14.86 8.55 2.51
CA GLN A 97 14.81 9.08 1.16
C GLN A 97 14.11 8.08 0.24
N LEU A 98 13.31 8.58 -0.70
CA LEU A 98 12.75 7.74 -1.76
C LEU A 98 13.85 7.44 -2.77
N VAL A 99 14.13 6.15 -2.97
CA VAL A 99 15.01 5.67 -4.04
C VAL A 99 14.18 4.79 -4.94
N GLU A 100 14.12 5.14 -6.22
CA GLU A 100 13.44 4.35 -7.23
C GLU A 100 14.44 3.41 -7.90
N ILE A 101 14.20 2.11 -7.81
CA ILE A 101 14.96 1.09 -8.51
C ILE A 101 14.12 0.68 -9.72
N LYS A 102 14.65 0.91 -10.92
CA LYS A 102 14.07 0.44 -12.18
C LYS A 102 14.94 -0.69 -12.72
N ASP A 103 14.31 -1.73 -13.26
CA ASP A 103 14.98 -2.76 -14.04
C ASP A 103 15.56 -2.19 -15.35
#